data_AF-A0A842SNU3-F1
#
_entry.id   AF-A0A842SNU3-F1
#
_cell.length_a   1.000
_cell.length_b   1.000
_cell.length_c   1.000
_cell.angle_alpha   90.00
_cell.angle_beta   90.00
_cell.angle_gamma   90.00
#
_symmetry.space_group_name_H-M   'P 1'
#
loop_
_entity.id
_entity.type
_entity.pdbx_description
1 polymer ?
#
loop_
_entity_poly.entity_id
_entity_poly.type
_entity_poly.pdbx_seq_one_letter_code
_entity_poly.pdbx_strand_id
1 'polypeptide(L)' 'MSRINGETLEEISFRNTVNFYRKELIELNEGGKATEIFKDRRRKSFVKAGILKREYGHGGCRLKLSKRTKQILKNS' A
#
# COMPACT_ATOMS: atom_id res chain seq x y z
N MET A 1 -9.67 -21.02 8.48
CA MET A 1 -9.46 -20.00 7.42
C MET A 1 -9.18 -20.73 6.12
N SER A 2 -10.02 -20.57 5.11
CA SER A 2 -9.84 -21.21 3.81
C SER A 2 -8.62 -20.62 3.09
N ARG A 3 -7.71 -21.48 2.63
CA ARG A 3 -6.52 -21.11 1.84
C ARG A 3 -6.75 -21.53 0.40
N ILE A 4 -6.48 -20.63 -0.54
CA ILE A 4 -6.47 -20.91 -1.98
C ILE A 4 -5.01 -20.87 -2.43
N ASN A 5 -4.48 -21.96 -2.98
CA ASN A 5 -3.06 -22.07 -3.37
C ASN A 5 -2.05 -21.75 -2.24
N GLY A 6 -2.43 -22.04 -0.99
CA GLY A 6 -1.59 -21.72 0.18
C GLY A 6 -1.72 -20.29 0.71
N GLU A 7 -2.37 -19.38 -0.01
CA GLU A 7 -2.64 -18.00 0.42
C GLU A 7 -4.03 -17.88 1.06
N THR A 8 -4.17 -17.01 2.05
CA THR A 8 -5.50 -16.64 2.58
C THR A 8 -6.20 -15.63 1.67
N LEU A 9 -7.53 -15.52 1.76
CA LEU A 9 -8.31 -14.54 0.98
C LEU A 9 -7.84 -13.10 1.20
N GLU A 10 -7.39 -12.78 2.41
CA GLU A 10 -6.84 -11.46 2.73
C GLU A 10 -5.56 -11.16 1.96
N GLU A 11 -4.71 -12.16 1.75
CA GLU A 11 -3.44 -12.01 1.04
C GLU A 11 -3.65 -11.85 -0.46
N ILE A 12 -4.59 -12.60 -1.03
CA ILE A 12 -5.01 -12.46 -2.42
C ILE A 12 -5.61 -11.05 -2.62
N SER A 13 -6.51 -10.64 -1.74
CA SER A 13 -7.13 -9.30 -1.80
C SER A 13 -6.08 -8.19 -1.68
N PHE A 14 -5.11 -8.34 -0.78
CA PHE A 14 -3.98 -7.42 -0.63
C PHE A 14 -3.17 -7.31 -1.92
N ARG A 15 -2.73 -8.45 -2.48
CA ARG A 15 -1.92 -8.48 -3.71
C ARG A 15 -2.68 -7.87 -4.88
N ASN A 16 -3.95 -8.21 -5.04
CA ASN A 16 -4.81 -7.66 -6.09
C ASN A 16 -4.96 -6.14 -5.95
N THR A 17 -5.14 -5.64 -4.73
CA THR A 17 -5.21 -4.20 -4.47
C THR A 17 -3.89 -3.50 -4.82
N VAL A 18 -2.75 -4.08 -4.42
CA VAL A 18 -1.42 -3.53 -4.75
C VAL A 18 -1.21 -3.49 -6.27
N ASN A 19 -1.59 -4.56 -6.98
CA ASN A 19 -1.46 -4.63 -8.44
C ASN A 19 -2.39 -3.65 -9.16
N PHE A 20 -3.62 -3.49 -8.67
CA PHE A 20 -4.58 -2.55 -9.24
C PHE A 20 -4.08 -1.10 -9.15
N TYR A 21 -3.52 -0.70 -8.01
CA TYR A 21 -2.99 0.66 -7.78
C TYR A 21 -1.48 0.78 -8.05
N ARG A 22 -0.91 -0.12 -8.85
CA ARG A 22 0.53 -0.23 -9.02
C ARG A 22 1.18 1.10 -9.45
N LYS A 23 0.58 1.78 -10.43
CA LYS A 23 1.12 3.03 -10.99
C LYS A 23 1.20 4.12 -9.92
N GLU A 24 0.10 4.33 -9.19
CA GLU A 24 0.03 5.32 -8.12
C GLU A 24 0.94 4.99 -6.92
N LEU A 25 1.12 3.70 -6.62
CA LEU A 25 2.02 3.26 -5.56
C LEU A 25 3.50 3.43 -5.94
N ILE A 26 3.85 3.26 -7.22
CA ILE A 26 5.19 3.56 -7.74
C ILE A 26 5.47 5.06 -7.63
N GLU A 27 4.54 5.90 -8.08
CA GLU A 27 4.65 7.37 -7.98
C GLU A 27 4.85 7.83 -6.52
N LEU A 28 4.11 7.22 -5.59
CA LEU A 28 4.30 7.47 -4.16
C LEU A 28 5.69 7.02 -3.66
N ASN A 29 6.24 5.93 -4.20
CA ASN A 29 7.56 5.43 -3.82
C ASN A 29 8.70 6.29 -4.38
N GLU A 30 8.49 6.94 -5.53
CA GLU A 30 9.44 7.86 -6.18
C GLU A 30 9.49 9.24 -5.52
N GLY A 31 8.62 9.51 -4.54
CA GLY A 31 8.62 10.75 -3.75
C GLY A 31 7.37 11.58 -3.90
N GLY A 32 6.38 11.13 -4.68
CA GLY A 32 5.07 11.77 -4.76
C GLY A 32 4.36 11.84 -3.40
N LYS A 33 3.43 12.80 -3.24
CA LYS A 33 2.69 12.93 -1.99
C LYS A 33 1.42 12.08 -2.03
N ALA A 34 1.23 11.23 -1.02
CA ALA A 34 0.01 10.43 -0.90
C ALA A 34 -1.27 11.27 -0.92
N THR A 35 -1.20 12.54 -0.48
CA THR A 35 -2.33 13.46 -0.47
C THR A 35 -2.78 13.92 -1.85
N GLU A 36 -1.85 13.99 -2.80
CA GLU A 36 -2.09 14.39 -4.19
C GLU A 36 -2.53 13.18 -5.03
N ILE A 37 -1.91 12.02 -4.78
CA ILE A 37 -2.17 10.78 -5.51
C ILE A 37 -3.52 10.14 -5.12
N PHE A 38 -3.86 10.14 -3.82
CA PHE A 38 -5.02 9.42 -3.30
C PHE A 38 -5.99 10.32 -2.53
N LYS A 39 -7.30 10.10 -2.75
CA LYS A 39 -8.38 10.69 -1.93
C LYS A 39 -8.28 10.21 -0.47
N ASP A 40 -8.76 11.04 0.47
CA ASP A 40 -8.63 10.78 1.92
C ASP A 40 -9.17 9.42 2.38
N ARG A 41 -10.38 9.05 1.92
CA ARG A 41 -10.99 7.74 2.21
C ARG A 41 -10.10 6.58 1.78
N ARG A 42 -9.45 6.68 0.61
CA ARG A 42 -8.54 5.66 0.09
C ARG A 42 -7.25 5.58 0.90
N ARG A 43 -6.66 6.72 1.28
CA ARG A 43 -5.47 6.75 2.16
C ARG A 43 -5.73 6.01 3.47
N LYS A 44 -6.87 6.30 4.12
CA LYS A 44 -7.29 5.62 5.35
C LYS A 44 -7.47 4.12 5.14
N SER A 45 -8.10 3.73 4.03
CA SER A 45 -8.27 2.31 3.66
C SER A 45 -6.93 1.60 3.48
N PHE A 46 -5.98 2.20 2.75
CA PHE A 46 -4.66 1.61 2.53
C PHE A 46 -3.81 1.52 3.78
N VAL A 47 -3.95 2.47 4.72
CA VAL A 47 -3.32 2.35 6.04
C VAL A 47 -3.92 1.18 6.81
N LYS A 48 -5.26 1.04 6.83
CA LYS A 48 -5.94 -0.08 7.48
C LYS A 48 -5.56 -1.43 6.86
N ALA A 49 -5.42 -1.48 5.55
CA ALA A 49 -5.02 -2.67 4.80
C ALA A 49 -3.52 -3.00 4.91
N GLY A 50 -2.71 -2.15 5.56
CA GLY A 50 -1.26 -2.36 5.67
C GLY A 50 -0.48 -2.12 4.36
N ILE A 51 -1.10 -1.49 3.37
CA ILE A 51 -0.44 -1.10 2.11
C ILE A 51 0.43 0.14 2.34
N LEU A 52 -0.13 1.12 3.06
CA LEU A 52 0.57 2.32 3.49
C LEU A 52 0.86 2.25 4.99
N LYS A 53 1.99 2.83 5.39
CA LYS A 53 2.35 3.06 6.79
C LYS A 53 2.48 4.55 7.05
N ARG A 54 2.11 4.96 8.26
CA ARG A 54 2.40 6.30 8.76
C ARG A 54 3.82 6.33 9.30
N GLU A 55 4.58 7.32 8.88
CA GLU A 55 5.93 7.60 9.37
C GLU A 55 5.92 9.01 9.95
N TYR A 56 6.11 9.08 11.27
CA TYR A 56 6.13 10.33 12.02
C TYR A 56 7.57 10.81 12.12
N GLY A 57 7.82 12.07 11.79
CA GLY A 57 9.11 12.72 11.96
C GLY A 57 8.96 14.16 12.43
N HIS A 58 10.07 14.89 12.53
CA HIS A 58 10.12 16.28 13.03
C HIS A 58 9.26 17.30 12.26
N GLY A 59 8.70 16.93 11.10
CA GLY A 59 7.79 17.76 10.28
C GLY A 59 6.38 17.19 10.10
N GLY A 60 5.94 16.28 10.98
CA GLY A 60 4.60 15.69 10.96
C GLY A 60 4.53 14.25 10.42
N CYS A 61 3.33 13.85 9.97
CA CYS A 61 3.04 12.49 9.52
C CYS A 61 3.12 12.39 7.99
N ARG A 62 3.96 11.47 7.48
CA ARG A 62 4.01 11.12 6.06
C ARG A 62 3.50 9.69 5.85
N LEU A 63 2.87 9.45 4.69
CA LEU A 63 2.48 8.11 4.28
C LEU A 63 3.54 7.54 3.34
N LYS A 64 4.02 6.34 3.63
CA LYS A 64 4.96 5.60 2.78
C LYS A 64 4.43 4.19 2.53
N LEU A 65 4.92 3.54 1.47
CA LEU A 65 4.66 2.13 1.23
C LEU A 65 5.17 1.26 2.40
N SER A 66 4.37 0.26 2.78
CA SER A 66 4.82 -0.77 3.71
C SER A 66 5.91 -1.65 3.09
N LYS A 67 6.69 -2.34 3.94
CA LYS A 67 7.73 -3.28 3.46
C LYS A 67 7.12 -4.36 2.55
N ARG A 68 5.95 -4.88 2.93
CA ARG A 68 5.21 -5.90 2.17
C ARG A 68 4.81 -5.39 0.79
N THR A 69 4.25 -4.18 0.70
CA THR A 69 3.89 -3.59 -0.60
C THR A 69 5.12 -3.38 -1.49
N LYS A 70 6.23 -2.90 -0.93
CA LYS A 70 7.48 -2.75 -1.69
C LYS A 70 8.01 -4.07 -2.26
N GLN A 71 7.88 -5.17 -1.52
CA GLN A 71 8.28 -6.50 -2.01
C GLN A 71 7.43 -6.95 -3.20
N ILE A 72 6.11 -6.76 -3.13
CA ILE A 72 5.21 -7.12 -4.24
C ILE A 72 5.55 -6.29 -5.48
N LEU A 73 5.74 -4.97 -5.34
CA LEU A 73 6.07 -4.09 -6.46
C LEU A 73 7.40 -4.40 -7.14
N LYS A 74 8.37 -4.96 -6.40
CA LYS A 74 9.67 -5.38 -6.95
C LYS A 74 9.62 -6.73 -7.67
N ASN A 75 8.71 -7.61 -7.26
CA ASN A 75 8.62 -8.99 -7.76
C ASN A 75 7.51 -9.19 -8.80
N SER A 76 6.80 -8.13 -9.19
CA SER A 76 5.69 -8.18 -10.15
C SER A 76 6.06 -7.55 -11.49
#